data_AF-A0A812JKG0-F1
#
_entry.id   AF-A0A812JKG0-F1
#
_cell.length_a   1.000
_cell.length_b   1.000
_cell.length_c   1.000
_cell.angle_alpha   90.00
_cell.angle_beta   90.00
_cell.angle_gamma   90.00
#
_symmetry.space_group_name_H-M   'P 1'
#
loop_
_entity.id
_entity.type
_entity.pdbx_description
1 polymer ?
#
loop_
_entity_poly.entity_id
_entity_poly.type
_entity_poly.pdbx_seq_one_letter_code
_entity_poly.pdbx_strand_id
1 'polypeptide(L)'
;MRQWPTSKFEGHIVGLAGRWLEPKRTLGETHGSCWTEISFGFPVFDRAERETAILGSLKPEELLNLFEMHLAPGGSGRACAVTAVVPWAVGEVHINELCESVSKFHLTVSTVTCEHDFHSRSRFHQRRDGSAVQASSKVV
;
A
#
# COMPACT_ATOMS: atom_id res chain seq x y z
N MET A 1 23.82 10.01 8.50
CA MET A 1 22.46 9.88 9.07
C MET A 1 21.69 11.14 8.73
N ARG A 2 20.50 11.02 8.11
CA ARG A 2 19.61 12.19 7.91
C ARG A 2 19.08 12.58 9.29
N GLN A 3 19.52 13.72 9.82
CA GLN A 3 19.03 14.20 11.11
C GLN A 3 17.73 14.97 10.88
N TRP A 4 16.65 14.50 11.47
CA TRP A 4 15.41 15.28 11.57
C TRP A 4 15.49 16.21 12.78
N PRO A 5 15.08 17.48 12.67
CA PRO A 5 14.87 18.32 13.84
C PRO A 5 13.80 17.67 14.72
N THR A 6 14.11 17.35 15.97
CA THR A 6 13.20 16.67 16.91
C THR A 6 11.85 17.37 17.02
N SER A 7 11.85 18.72 17.00
CA SER A 7 10.63 19.53 17.04
C SER A 7 9.69 19.31 15.86
N LYS A 8 10.21 18.97 14.68
CA LYS A 8 9.37 18.64 13.51
C LYS A 8 8.75 17.25 13.64
N PHE A 9 9.49 16.29 14.17
CA PHE A 9 9.00 14.93 14.38
C PHE A 9 7.83 14.92 15.37
N GLU A 10 8.01 15.53 16.54
CA GLU A 10 6.95 15.66 17.55
C GLU A 10 5.73 16.39 17.00
N GLY A 11 5.93 17.46 16.23
CA GLY A 11 4.85 18.17 15.56
C GLY A 11 4.04 17.29 14.60
N HIS A 12 4.68 16.38 13.87
CA HIS A 12 3.99 15.40 13.02
C HIS A 12 3.21 14.37 13.83
N ILE A 13 3.79 13.87 14.94
CA ILE A 13 3.12 12.93 15.85
C ILE A 13 1.84 13.56 16.42
N VAL A 14 1.94 14.76 16.98
CA VAL A 14 0.80 15.49 17.55
C VAL A 14 -0.25 15.80 16.48
N GLY A 15 0.18 16.22 15.28
CA GLY A 15 -0.73 16.50 14.18
C GLY A 15 -1.50 15.27 13.70
N LEU A 16 -0.86 14.10 13.66
CA LEU A 16 -1.50 12.85 13.28
C LEU A 16 -2.42 12.33 14.39
N ALA A 17 -1.98 12.36 15.64
CA ALA A 17 -2.78 12.02 16.82
C ALA A 17 -4.07 12.83 16.88
N GLY A 18 -3.98 14.15 16.66
CA GLY A 18 -5.15 15.03 16.62
C GLY A 18 -6.16 14.68 15.53
N ARG A 19 -5.72 14.15 14.39
CA ARG A 19 -6.61 13.68 13.32
C ARG A 19 -7.29 12.36 13.66
N TRP A 20 -6.56 11.44 14.30
CA TRP A 20 -7.12 10.15 14.70
C TRP A 20 -8.15 10.28 15.82
N LEU A 21 -7.91 11.21 16.76
CA LEU A 21 -8.81 11.50 17.87
C LEU A 21 -9.89 12.55 17.54
N GLU A 22 -10.08 12.92 16.27
CA GLU A 22 -11.11 13.89 15.93
C GLU A 22 -12.51 13.32 16.29
N PRO A 23 -13.31 14.03 17.10
CA PRO A 23 -14.57 13.51 17.59
C PRO A 23 -15.56 13.31 16.44
N LYS A 24 -16.23 12.16 16.45
CA LYS A 24 -17.33 11.91 15.52
C LYS A 24 -18.51 12.81 15.90
N ARG A 25 -18.97 13.63 14.94
CA ARG A 25 -20.02 14.65 15.17
C ARG A 25 -21.40 14.12 14.81
N THR A 26 -21.49 13.02 14.07
CA THR A 26 -22.76 12.45 13.61
C THR A 26 -22.88 10.98 13.97
N LEU A 27 -24.12 10.51 14.16
CA LEU A 27 -24.39 9.09 14.36
C LEU A 27 -23.91 8.24 13.18
N GLY A 28 -23.99 8.77 11.95
CA GLY A 28 -23.51 8.10 10.75
C GLY A 28 -22.00 7.85 10.76
N GLU A 29 -21.21 8.81 11.24
CA GLU A 29 -19.77 8.66 11.42
C GLU A 29 -19.41 7.61 12.47
N THR A 30 -20.11 7.61 13.61
CA THR A 30 -19.93 6.60 14.66
C THR A 30 -20.31 5.20 14.15
N HIS A 31 -21.48 5.08 13.51
CA HIS A 31 -21.93 3.84 12.90
C HIS A 31 -20.95 3.33 11.84
N GLY A 32 -20.48 4.20 10.94
CA GLY A 32 -19.51 3.85 9.91
C GLY A 32 -18.18 3.37 10.51
N SER A 33 -17.71 4.02 11.58
CA SER A 33 -16.48 3.62 12.28
C SER A 33 -16.62 2.25 12.93
N CYS A 34 -17.72 2.00 13.68
CA CYS A 34 -17.98 0.70 14.28
C CYS A 34 -18.16 -0.41 13.22
N TRP A 35 -18.88 -0.11 12.14
CA TRP A 35 -19.10 -1.08 11.07
C TRP A 35 -17.81 -1.45 10.34
N THR A 36 -16.89 -0.49 10.20
CA THR A 36 -15.56 -0.74 9.64
C THR A 36 -14.81 -1.79 10.47
N GLU A 37 -14.75 -1.64 11.79
CA GLU A 37 -14.10 -2.62 12.68
C GLU A 37 -14.76 -4.01 12.60
N ILE A 38 -16.09 -4.06 12.56
CA ILE A 38 -16.84 -5.32 12.40
C ILE A 38 -16.52 -5.97 11.05
N SER A 39 -16.49 -5.19 9.96
CA SER A 39 -16.25 -5.69 8.61
C SER A 39 -14.84 -6.26 8.41
N PHE A 40 -13.85 -5.72 9.12
CA PHE A 40 -12.49 -6.23 9.13
C PHE A 40 -12.28 -7.43 10.06
N GLY A 41 -13.28 -7.79 10.88
CA GLY A 41 -13.24 -8.96 11.77
C GLY A 41 -12.48 -8.75 13.08
N PHE A 42 -12.08 -7.51 13.39
CA PHE A 42 -11.36 -7.16 14.62
C PHE A 42 -12.09 -6.01 15.31
N PRO A 43 -13.08 -6.26 16.18
CA PRO A 43 -13.91 -5.22 16.79
C PRO A 43 -13.15 -4.45 17.88
N VAL A 44 -12.20 -3.61 17.47
CA VAL A 44 -11.39 -2.74 18.34
C VAL A 44 -11.98 -1.33 18.25
N PHE A 45 -12.99 -1.05 19.06
CA PHE A 45 -13.72 0.23 19.00
C PHE A 45 -12.96 1.40 19.62
N ASP A 46 -11.92 1.12 20.41
CA ASP A 46 -10.97 2.07 21.01
C ASP A 46 -9.67 2.18 20.19
N ARG A 47 -9.71 1.80 18.91
CA ARG A 47 -8.53 1.78 18.04
C ARG A 47 -7.84 3.14 17.99
N ALA A 48 -8.59 4.23 17.86
CA ALA A 48 -8.03 5.57 17.72
C ALA A 48 -7.20 5.95 18.96
N GLU A 49 -7.71 5.69 20.15
CA GLU A 49 -7.03 5.93 21.43
C GLU A 49 -5.80 5.04 21.57
N ARG A 50 -5.93 3.75 21.26
CA ARG A 50 -4.85 2.78 21.37
C ARG A 50 -3.71 3.05 20.39
N GLU A 51 -4.03 3.30 19.13
CA GLU A 51 -3.04 3.62 18.09
C GLU A 51 -2.37 4.97 18.37
N THR A 52 -3.10 5.95 18.91
CA THR A 52 -2.52 7.24 19.33
C THR A 52 -1.53 7.08 20.48
N ALA A 53 -1.83 6.22 21.46
CA ALA A 53 -0.90 5.93 22.55
C ALA A 53 0.39 5.27 22.04
N ILE A 54 0.28 4.34 21.08
CA ILE A 54 1.43 3.72 20.43
C ILE A 54 2.22 4.77 19.64
N LEU A 55 1.54 5.61 18.85
CA LEU A 55 2.15 6.68 18.07
C LEU A 55 2.97 7.64 18.95
N GLY A 56 2.49 7.96 20.15
CA GLY A 56 3.21 8.79 21.12
C GLY A 56 4.50 8.16 21.67
N SER A 57 4.66 6.83 21.59
CA SER A 57 5.86 6.12 21.99
C SER A 57 6.91 5.94 20.88
N LEU A 58 6.56 6.32 19.63
CA LEU A 58 7.37 6.05 18.45
C LEU A 58 8.66 6.90 18.46
N LYS A 59 9.80 6.25 18.21
CA LYS A 59 11.08 6.94 18.08
C LYS A 59 11.42 7.27 16.62
N PRO A 60 12.12 8.38 16.34
CA PRO A 60 12.54 8.72 14.98
C PRO A 60 13.34 7.61 14.29
N GLU A 61 14.17 6.89 15.05
CA GLU A 61 15.03 5.81 14.53
C GLU A 61 14.19 4.60 14.10
N GLU A 62 13.11 4.29 14.81
CA GLU A 62 12.20 3.18 14.49
C GLU A 62 11.47 3.45 13.18
N LEU A 63 11.03 4.69 12.98
CA LEU A 63 10.39 5.10 11.72
C LEU A 63 11.38 5.05 10.55
N LEU A 64 12.64 5.47 10.77
CA LEU A 64 13.68 5.38 9.74
C LEU A 64 13.96 3.93 9.35
N ASN A 65 14.07 3.03 10.33
CA ASN A 65 14.25 1.60 10.08
C ASN A 65 13.08 1.01 9.28
N LEU A 66 11.84 1.40 9.61
CA LEU A 66 10.65 0.95 8.88
C LEU A 66 10.68 1.42 7.42
N PHE A 67 11.08 2.67 7.19
CA PHE A 67 11.27 3.22 5.85
C PHE A 67 12.36 2.47 5.08
N GLU A 68 13.53 2.27 5.67
CA GLU A 68 14.65 1.58 5.02
C GLU A 68 14.32 0.12 4.68
N MET A 69 13.56 -0.56 5.55
CA MET A 69 13.20 -1.96 5.35
C MET A 69 12.13 -2.16 4.27
N HIS A 70 11.11 -1.30 4.19
CA HIS A 70 9.93 -1.55 3.35
C HIS A 70 9.73 -0.57 2.20
N LEU A 71 10.28 0.64 2.28
CA LEU A 71 10.00 1.70 1.31
C LEU A 71 11.24 2.08 0.49
N ALA A 72 12.42 2.06 1.10
CA ALA A 72 13.67 2.42 0.43
C ALA A 72 14.03 1.43 -0.70
N PRO A 73 14.64 1.90 -1.80
CA PRO A 73 15.15 1.02 -2.84
C PRO A 73 16.11 -0.02 -2.25
N GLY A 74 15.88 -1.31 -2.56
CA GLY A 74 16.69 -2.41 -2.03
C GLY A 74 16.32 -2.88 -0.61
N GLY A 75 15.29 -2.28 0.02
CA GLY A 75 14.77 -2.76 1.31
C GLY A 75 14.29 -4.21 1.22
N SER A 76 14.67 -5.03 2.20
CA SER A 76 14.38 -6.47 2.20
C SER A 76 12.89 -6.81 2.26
N GLY A 77 12.08 -5.93 2.84
CA GLY A 77 10.63 -6.06 2.93
C GLY A 77 9.88 -5.25 1.87
N ARG A 78 10.57 -4.69 0.86
CA ARG A 78 9.95 -3.80 -0.11
C ARG A 78 9.03 -4.56 -1.06
N ALA A 79 7.73 -4.30 -0.93
CA ALA A 79 6.71 -4.70 -1.89
C ALA A 79 6.17 -3.45 -2.60
N CYS A 80 6.24 -3.44 -3.94
CA CYS A 80 5.77 -2.32 -4.75
C CYS A 80 4.92 -2.84 -5.90
N ALA A 81 3.68 -2.35 -6.00
CA ALA A 81 2.82 -2.56 -7.14
C ALA A 81 2.68 -1.23 -7.88
N VAL A 82 2.97 -1.23 -9.17
CA VAL A 82 2.86 -0.04 -10.03
C VAL A 82 1.82 -0.33 -11.10
N THR A 83 0.76 0.48 -11.13
CA THR A 83 -0.26 0.43 -12.17
C THR A 83 -0.05 1.61 -13.11
N ALA A 84 0.35 1.33 -14.35
CA ALA A 84 0.44 2.33 -15.41
C ALA A 84 -0.78 2.22 -16.32
N VAL A 85 -1.53 3.31 -16.48
CA VAL A 85 -2.67 3.40 -17.38
C VAL A 85 -2.26 4.23 -18.59
N VAL A 86 -2.27 3.63 -19.77
CA VAL A 86 -1.90 4.31 -21.02
C VAL A 86 -3.16 4.63 -21.82
N PRO A 87 -3.37 5.90 -22.25
CA PRO A 87 -4.51 6.27 -23.08
C PRO A 87 -4.48 5.57 -24.44
N TRP A 88 -5.64 5.10 -24.90
CA TRP A 88 -5.82 4.38 -26.18
C TRP A 88 -5.39 5.15 -27.44
N ALA A 89 -5.27 6.48 -27.36
CA ALA A 89 -5.08 7.36 -28.52
C ALA A 89 -3.62 7.56 -28.94
N VAL A 90 -2.67 6.91 -28.26
CA VAL A 90 -1.25 6.98 -28.64
C VAL A 90 -0.98 5.82 -29.59
N GLY A 91 -0.83 6.13 -30.89
CA GLY A 91 -0.41 5.17 -31.90
C GLY A 91 0.85 4.43 -31.45
N GLU A 92 0.87 3.10 -31.66
CA GLU A 92 1.98 2.20 -31.38
C GLU A 92 2.77 2.54 -30.10
N VAL A 93 2.09 2.54 -28.96
CA VAL A 93 2.78 2.53 -27.67
C VAL A 93 3.74 1.33 -27.68
N HIS A 94 5.03 1.61 -27.56
CA HIS A 94 6.07 0.60 -27.37
C HIS A 94 5.93 0.05 -25.94
N ILE A 95 4.85 -0.70 -25.71
CA ILE A 95 4.54 -1.34 -24.42
C ILE A 95 5.75 -2.15 -23.95
N ASN A 96 6.48 -2.75 -24.89
CA ASN A 96 7.72 -3.47 -24.63
C ASN A 96 8.83 -2.58 -24.04
N GLU A 97 9.07 -1.39 -24.60
CA GLU A 97 10.07 -0.45 -24.04
C GLU A 97 9.67 0.05 -22.65
N LEU A 98 8.36 0.28 -22.44
CA LEU A 98 7.84 0.67 -21.14
C LEU A 98 8.01 -0.46 -20.12
N CYS A 99 7.69 -1.70 -20.51
CA CYS A 99 7.88 -2.90 -19.69
C CYS A 99 9.36 -3.15 -19.38
N GLU A 100 10.26 -2.94 -20.32
CA GLU A 100 11.72 -3.04 -20.11
C GLU A 100 12.23 -1.95 -19.15
N SER A 101 11.74 -0.72 -19.30
CA SER A 101 12.06 0.38 -18.39
C SER A 101 11.58 0.09 -16.95
N VAL A 102 10.39 -0.51 -16.81
CA VAL A 102 9.82 -0.88 -15.51
C VAL A 102 10.49 -2.14 -14.93
N SER A 103 10.95 -3.07 -15.78
CA SER A 103 11.65 -4.28 -15.36
C SER A 103 13.00 -3.97 -14.67
N LYS A 104 13.61 -2.81 -14.95
CA LYS A 104 14.80 -2.31 -14.22
C LYS A 104 14.57 -2.17 -12.72
N PHE A 105 13.31 -2.02 -12.29
CA PHE A 105 12.94 -1.95 -10.88
C PHE A 105 12.72 -3.33 -10.24
N HIS A 106 13.07 -4.42 -10.93
CA HIS A 106 12.90 -5.81 -10.47
C HIS A 106 11.44 -6.12 -10.11
N LEU A 107 10.50 -5.51 -10.83
CA LEU A 107 9.07 -5.69 -10.63
C LEU A 107 8.56 -6.78 -11.56
N THR A 108 7.61 -7.59 -11.09
CA THR A 108 6.84 -8.47 -11.98
C THR A 108 5.86 -7.60 -12.76
N VAL A 109 6.07 -7.48 -14.07
CA VAL A 109 5.20 -6.68 -14.93
C VAL A 109 4.11 -7.58 -15.52
N SER A 110 2.86 -7.14 -15.40
CA SER A 110 1.71 -7.78 -16.04
C SER A 110 0.96 -6.72 -16.84
N THR A 111 0.94 -6.87 -18.16
CA THR A 111 0.15 -6.01 -19.05
C THR A 111 -1.27 -6.54 -19.13
N VAL A 112 -2.24 -5.63 -19.11
CA VAL A 112 -3.66 -5.94 -19.27
C VAL A 112 -4.20 -4.99 -20.33
N THR A 113 -4.56 -5.53 -21.49
CA THR A 113 -4.97 -4.77 -22.68
C THR A 113 -6.48 -4.71 -22.87
N CYS A 114 -7.25 -5.51 -22.11
CA CYS A 114 -8.71 -5.51 -22.13
C CYS A 114 -9.29 -5.73 -20.73
N GLU A 115 -10.49 -5.22 -20.50
CA GLU A 115 -11.18 -5.23 -19.20
C GLU A 115 -11.43 -6.67 -18.69
N HIS A 116 -11.67 -7.62 -19.59
CA HIS A 116 -11.87 -9.03 -19.26
C HIS A 116 -10.63 -9.70 -18.62
N ASP A 117 -9.43 -9.31 -19.04
CA ASP A 117 -8.16 -9.86 -18.53
C ASP A 117 -7.77 -9.28 -17.15
N PHE A 118 -8.31 -8.11 -16.79
CA PHE A 118 -8.10 -7.53 -15.46
C PHE A 118 -8.78 -8.35 -14.36
N HIS A 119 -10.03 -8.76 -14.59
CA HIS A 119 -10.84 -9.49 -13.61
C HIS A 119 -10.42 -10.94 -13.39
N SER A 120 -9.69 -11.54 -14.33
CA SER A 120 -9.13 -12.89 -14.17
C SER A 120 -7.83 -12.87 -13.37
N ARG A 121 -6.99 -11.84 -13.57
CA ARG A 121 -5.68 -11.71 -12.88
C ARG A 121 -5.78 -11.11 -11.47
N SER A 122 -6.75 -10.24 -11.20
CA SER A 122 -6.96 -9.69 -9.85
C SER A 122 -7.37 -10.75 -8.82
N ARG A 123 -8.01 -11.85 -9.25
CA ARG A 123 -8.38 -12.98 -8.38
C ARG A 123 -7.20 -13.83 -7.91
N PHE A 124 -6.05 -13.76 -8.59
CA PHE A 124 -4.87 -14.57 -8.23
C PHE A 124 -4.13 -14.03 -7.01
N HIS A 125 -4.29 -12.76 -6.64
CA HIS A 125 -3.67 -12.22 -5.42
C HIS A 125 -4.39 -12.60 -4.12
N GLN A 126 -5.56 -13.25 -4.18
CA GLN A 126 -6.25 -13.79 -3.00
C GLN A 126 -5.89 -15.24 -2.66
N ARG A 127 -5.08 -15.94 -3.47
CA ARG A 127 -4.64 -17.32 -3.18
C ARG A 127 -3.13 -17.45 -3.33
N ARG A 128 -2.39 -17.08 -2.29
CA ARG A 128 -1.08 -17.67 -2.01
C ARG A 128 -1.13 -18.43 -0.69
N ASP A 129 -1.92 -19.48 -0.69
CA ASP A 129 -1.58 -20.71 0.03
C ASP A 129 -1.69 -21.87 -0.97
N GLY A 130 -0.53 -22.50 -1.21
CA GLY A 130 -0.37 -23.85 -1.74
C GLY A 130 -1.09 -24.22 -3.04
N SER A 131 -0.44 -24.02 -4.19
CA SER A 131 -0.24 -25.07 -5.22
C SER A 131 0.33 -24.47 -6.50
N ALA A 132 1.42 -25.08 -6.97
CA ALA A 132 1.99 -24.81 -8.27
C ALA A 132 0.99 -25.20 -9.37
N VAL A 133 0.67 -24.27 -10.28
CA VAL A 133 0.05 -24.61 -11.56
C VAL A 133 0.83 -23.91 -12.65
N GLN A 134 1.44 -24.73 -13.50
CA GLN A 134 2.12 -24.36 -14.74
C GLN A 134 1.21 -23.46 -15.59
N ALA A 135 1.67 -22.26 -15.92
CA ALA A 135 1.08 -21.46 -16.99
C ALA A 135 1.93 -21.65 -18.25
N SER A 136 1.32 -22.29 -19.23
CA SER A 136 1.85 -22.55 -20.58
C SER A 136 2.33 -21.25 -21.23
N SER A 137 3.61 -21.22 -21.59
CA SER A 137 4.18 -20.23 -22.50
C SER A 137 3.57 -20.44 -23.90
N LYS A 138 2.97 -19.39 -24.46
CA LYS A 138 2.87 -19.23 -25.92
C LYS A 138 3.57 -17.94 -26.27
N VAL A 139 4.79 -18.11 -26.76
CA VAL A 139 5.56 -17.12 -27.50
C VAL A 139 4.92 -17.00 -28.88
N VAL A 140 4.59 -15.78 -29.29
CA VAL A 140 4.61 -15.36 -30.70
C VAL A 140 5.54 -14.16 -30.75
#